data_AF-A0A5E7GUC9-F1
#
_entry.id   AF-A0A5E7GUC9-F1
#
_cell.length_a   1.000
_cell.length_b   1.000
_cell.length_c   1.000
_cell.angle_alpha   90.00
_cell.angle_beta   90.00
_cell.angle_gamma   90.00
#
_symmetry.space_group_name_H-M   'P 1'
#
loop_
_entity.id
_entity.type
_entity.pdbx_description
1 polymer ?
#
loop_
_entity_poly.entity_id
_entity_poly.type
_entity_poly.pdbx_seq_one_letter_code
_entity_poly.pdbx_strand_id
1 'polypeptide(L)' 'MLMLNVRLSRHKRLPRGTGYWGAQDAIDLGDASDSDVASLKLWKQYRVALNRIEQQVGFPVTVDWPVAPG' A
#
# COMPACT_ATOMS: atom_id res chain seq x y z
N MET A 1 20.81 11.13 -2.59
CA MET A 1 20.83 9.91 -3.42
C MET A 1 20.02 8.73 -2.84
N LEU A 2 19.82 8.60 -1.51
CA LEU A 2 19.02 7.50 -0.93
C LEU A 2 17.48 7.67 -1.01
N MET A 3 16.96 8.90 -1.03
CA MET A 3 15.50 9.15 -1.11
C MET A 3 14.86 8.66 -2.42
N LEU A 4 15.64 8.55 -3.51
CA LEU A 4 15.14 8.10 -4.81
C LEU A 4 14.79 6.61 -4.81
N ASN A 5 15.55 5.78 -4.08
CA ASN A 5 15.31 4.34 -3.97
C ASN A 5 14.03 4.02 -3.21
N VAL A 6 13.68 4.82 -2.19
CA VAL A 6 12.46 4.61 -1.40
C VAL A 6 11.22 5.06 -2.17
N ARG A 7 11.33 6.14 -2.97
CA ARG A 7 10.25 6.57 -3.87
C ARG A 7 10.02 5.56 -5.01
N LEU A 8 11.07 5.03 -5.62
CA LEU A 8 10.98 3.98 -6.66
C LEU A 8 10.49 2.63 -6.10
N SER A 9 10.90 2.26 -4.89
CA SER A 9 10.46 1.02 -4.23
C SER A 9 8.98 1.04 -3.83
N ARG A 10 8.41 2.22 -3.53
CA ARG A 10 6.97 2.39 -3.29
C ARG A 10 6.15 2.05 -4.54
N HIS A 11 6.56 2.52 -5.71
CA HIS A 11 5.82 2.30 -6.96
C HIS A 11 5.81 0.82 -7.40
N LYS A 12 6.84 0.04 -7.07
CA LYS A 12 6.89 -1.40 -7.37
C LYS A 12 6.04 -2.26 -6.42
N ARG A 13 5.65 -1.71 -5.26
CA ARG A 13 4.90 -2.41 -4.21
C ARG A 13 3.41 -2.08 -4.17
N LEU A 14 2.97 -1.15 -5.02
CA LEU A 14 1.55 -0.97 -5.28
C LEU A 14 1.11 -2.07 -6.25
N PRO A 15 -0.12 -2.60 -6.09
CA PRO A 15 -0.64 -3.60 -7.00
C PRO A 15 -0.64 -2.99 -8.40
N ARG A 16 -0.13 -3.73 -9.39
CA ARG A 16 -0.16 -3.30 -10.79
C ARG A 16 -1.61 -3.23 -11.27
N GLY A 17 -2.23 -2.06 -11.08
CA GLY A 17 -3.36 -1.55 -11.84
C GLY A 17 -4.69 -2.29 -11.82
N THR A 18 -4.83 -3.47 -11.20
CA THR A 18 -6.04 -4.30 -11.41
C THR A 18 -6.80 -4.64 -10.13
N GLY A 19 -6.16 -5.02 -9.02
CA GLY A 19 -6.88 -5.41 -7.79
C GLY A 19 -7.41 -4.25 -6.92
N TYR A 20 -6.62 -3.19 -6.74
CA TYR A 20 -7.02 -2.04 -5.90
C TYR A 20 -8.12 -1.19 -6.56
N TRP A 21 -8.03 -1.00 -7.88
CA TRP A 21 -9.02 -0.22 -8.62
C TRP A 21 -10.34 -0.97 -8.66
N GLY A 22 -10.34 -2.27 -9.02
CA GLY A 22 -11.57 -3.06 -9.06
C GLY A 22 -12.35 -3.06 -7.74
N ALA A 23 -11.67 -3.19 -6.59
CA ALA A 23 -12.35 -3.10 -5.29
C ALA A 23 -12.87 -1.68 -4.99
N GLN A 24 -12.18 -0.63 -5.45
CA GLN A 24 -12.61 0.75 -5.26
C GLN A 24 -13.76 1.12 -6.20
N ASP A 25 -13.75 0.60 -7.43
CA ASP A 25 -14.83 0.68 -8.41
C ASP A 25 -16.07 -0.06 -7.89
N ALA A 26 -15.91 -1.23 -7.27
CA ALA A 26 -17.02 -1.95 -6.63
C ALA A 26 -17.63 -1.15 -5.47
N ILE A 27 -16.81 -0.46 -4.65
CA ILE A 27 -17.35 0.43 -3.60
C ILE A 27 -18.09 1.61 -4.22
N ASP A 28 -17.53 2.22 -5.27
CA ASP A 28 -18.13 3.39 -5.95
C ASP A 28 -19.46 3.04 -6.61
N LEU A 29 -19.56 1.84 -7.17
CA LEU A 29 -20.78 1.25 -7.74
C LEU A 29 -21.76 0.72 -6.69
N GLY A 30 -21.36 0.65 -5.42
CA GLY A 30 -22.15 0.07 -4.33
C GLY A 30 -22.29 -1.46 -4.40
N ASP A 31 -21.49 -2.14 -5.23
CA ASP A 31 -21.48 -3.59 -5.45
C ASP A 31 -20.38 -4.29 -4.63
N ALA A 32 -19.62 -3.55 -3.81
CA ALA A 32 -18.53 -4.10 -3.02
C ALA A 32 -19.01 -5.15 -2.02
N SER A 33 -18.36 -6.31 -2.07
CA SER A 33 -18.48 -7.31 -1.02
C SER A 33 -17.75 -6.85 0.25
N ASP A 34 -18.12 -7.40 1.40
CA ASP A 34 -17.39 -7.17 2.66
C ASP A 34 -15.90 -7.55 2.53
N SER A 35 -15.60 -8.53 1.67
CA SER A 35 -14.23 -8.93 1.32
C SER A 35 -13.46 -7.85 0.54
N ASP A 36 -14.13 -7.10 -0.36
CA ASP A 36 -13.52 -5.99 -1.10
C ASP A 36 -13.23 -4.82 -0.18
N VAL A 37 -14.16 -4.51 0.74
CA VAL A 37 -13.99 -3.46 1.74
C VAL A 37 -12.85 -3.79 2.71
N ALA A 38 -12.78 -5.04 3.18
CA ALA A 38 -11.69 -5.52 4.04
C ALA A 38 -10.34 -5.44 3.31
N SER A 39 -10.29 -5.87 2.05
CA SER A 39 -9.10 -5.81 1.21
C SER A 39 -8.64 -4.37 1.00
N LEU A 40 -9.55 -3.46 0.65
CA LEU A 40 -9.23 -2.04 0.52
C LEU A 40 -8.75 -1.41 1.82
N LYS A 41 -9.32 -1.78 2.96
CA LYS A 41 -8.87 -1.30 4.27
C LYS A 41 -7.44 -1.73 4.56
N LEU A 42 -7.11 -3.00 4.30
CA LEU A 42 -5.75 -3.52 4.44
C LEU A 42 -4.77 -2.79 3.51
N TRP A 43 -5.15 -2.60 2.24
CA TRP A 43 -4.32 -1.85 1.28
C TRP A 43 -4.12 -0.39 1.68
N LYS A 44 -5.15 0.28 2.23
CA LYS A 44 -5.06 1.65 2.77
C LYS A 44 -4.12 1.71 3.99
N GLN A 45 -4.23 0.76 4.91
CA GLN A 45 -3.33 0.65 6.07
C GLN A 45 -1.88 0.39 5.64
N TYR A 46 -1.66 -0.51 4.68
CA TYR A 46 -0.36 -0.80 4.08
C TYR A 46 0.28 0.45 3.46
N ARG A 47 -0.49 1.25 2.71
CA ARG A 47 -0.01 2.53 2.15
C ARG A 47 0.37 3.54 3.24
N VAL A 48 -0.41 3.63 4.31
CA VAL A 48 -0.10 4.51 5.45
C VAL A 48 1.19 4.05 6.15
N ALA A 49 1.34 2.74 6.38
CA ALA A 49 2.56 2.17 6.94
C ALA A 49 3.78 2.46 6.06
N LEU A 50 3.66 2.28 4.73
CA LEU A 50 4.71 2.63 3.77
C LEU A 50 5.12 4.11 3.84
N ASN A 51 4.18 5.04 4.01
CA ASN A 51 4.48 6.46 4.16
C ASN A 51 5.16 6.80 5.50
N ARG A 52 4.95 5.98 6.53
CA ARG A 52 5.60 6.12 7.84
C ARG A 52 6.97 5.47 7.93
N ILE A 53 7.39 4.70 6.91
CA ILE A 53 8.73 4.11 6.86
C ILE A 53 9.83 5.15 7.00
N GLU A 54 9.64 6.32 6.38
CA GLU A 54 10.60 7.43 6.42
C GLU A 54 10.74 8.03 7.84
N GLN A 55 9.82 7.68 8.74
CA GLN A 55 9.81 8.08 10.15
C GLN A 55 10.34 6.98 11.09
N GLN A 56 10.71 5.80 10.58
CA GLN A 56 11.27 4.73 11.40
C GLN A 56 12.66 5.10 11.90
N VAL A 57 12.94 4.74 13.15
CA VAL A 57 14.28 4.87 13.73
C VAL A 57 15.24 3.94 12.98
N GLY A 58 16.38 4.46 12.53
CA GLY A 58 17.34 3.70 11.72
C GLY A 58 17.09 3.75 10.22
N PHE A 59 16.03 4.42 9.74
CA PHE A 59 15.88 4.74 8.34
C PHE A 59 17.02 5.68 7.88
N PRO A 60 17.61 5.48 6.68
CA PRO A 60 17.31 4.45 5.67
C PRO A 60 18.16 3.17 5.77
N VAL A 61 18.93 2.98 6.84
CA VAL A 61 19.87 1.87 7.02
C VAL A 61 19.15 0.57 7.37
N THR A 62 18.21 0.64 8.32
CA THR A 62 17.37 -0.49 8.74
C THR A 62 15.93 -0.10 8.45
N VAL A 63 15.32 -0.78 7.47
CA VAL A 63 13.95 -0.48 7.02
C VAL A 63 13.09 -1.71 7.22
N ASP A 64 12.11 -1.62 8.11
CA ASP A 64 11.08 -2.63 8.25
C ASP A 64 9.97 -2.36 7.24
N TRP A 65 9.86 -3.26 6.27
CA TRP A 65 8.86 -3.15 5.21
C TRP A 65 7.60 -3.89 5.64
N PRO A 66 6.42 -3.24 5.64
CA PRO A 66 5.17 -3.91 5.93
C PRO A 66 4.90 -4.99 4.87
N VAL A 67 4.12 -6.00 5.25
CA VAL A 67 3.70 -7.07 4.35
C VAL A 67 2.53 -6.57 3.49
N ALA A 68 2.61 -6.77 2.18
CA ALA A 68 1.51 -6.42 1.28
C ALA A 68 0.34 -7.39 1.53
N PRO A 69 -0.90 -6.87 1.69
CA PRO A 69 -2.07 -7.74 1.72
C PRO A 69 -2.24 -8.42 0.35
N GLY A 70 -2.63 -9.70 0.38
CA GLY A 70 -2.78 -10.56 -0.80
C GLY A 70 -4.00 -10.23 -1.65
#